data_AF-A0A540VSP3-F1
#
_entry.id   AF-A0A540VSP3-F1
#
_cell.length_a   1.000
_cell.length_b   1.000
_cell.length_c   1.000
_cell.angle_alpha   90.00
_cell.angle_beta   90.00
_cell.angle_gamma   90.00
#
_symmetry.space_group_name_H-M   'P 1'
#
loop_
_entity.id
_entity.type
_entity.pdbx_description
1 polymer ?
#
loop_
_entity_poly.entity_id
_entity_poly.type
_entity_poly.pdbx_seq_one_letter_code
_entity_poly.pdbx_strand_id
1 'polypeptide(L)'
;MPRTSRNTVSFTQRNLAHLDPPQKGRKVIYDTNPRSPRGLVVRVFPSGAKSFGIYYDCPDRAGQAFKTIKRYALGEEIDLADVRERATQILGDVARGVDPNSTRRHMSDSGTAELENTPETAVLSTIIEEYIESEVLPLKRPDDKIRYLR
;
A
#
# COMPACT_ATOMS: atom_id res chain seq x y z
N MET A 1 -26.52 14.14 -6.23
CA MET A 1 -25.72 13.05 -5.62
C MET A 1 -25.39 13.44 -4.18
N PRO A 2 -25.92 12.76 -3.15
CA PRO A 2 -25.50 13.03 -1.77
C PRO A 2 -24.01 12.69 -1.64
N ARG A 3 -23.21 13.65 -1.14
CA ARG A 3 -21.80 13.38 -0.83
C ARG A 3 -21.78 12.41 0.33
N THR A 4 -21.48 11.13 0.09
CA THR A 4 -21.14 10.17 1.15
C THR A 4 -20.18 10.88 2.11
N SER A 5 -20.54 10.96 3.38
CA SER A 5 -19.74 11.62 4.40
C SER A 5 -18.34 10.99 4.38
N ARG A 6 -17.30 11.82 4.23
CA ARG A 6 -15.92 11.33 4.29
C ARG A 6 -15.62 10.92 5.73
N ASN A 7 -15.15 9.70 5.92
CA ASN A 7 -14.60 9.25 7.21
C ASN A 7 -13.42 10.15 7.60
N THR A 8 -13.54 10.85 8.71
CA THR A 8 -12.61 11.89 9.16
C THR A 8 -12.37 11.74 10.66
N VAL A 9 -11.13 11.93 11.10
CA VAL A 9 -10.77 11.97 12.53
C VAL A 9 -9.50 12.80 12.71
N SER A 10 -9.35 13.48 13.85
CA SER A 10 -8.07 14.14 14.17
C SER A 10 -7.06 13.09 14.58
N PHE A 11 -5.97 12.96 13.84
CA PHE A 11 -4.98 11.93 14.13
C PHE A 11 -4.18 12.29 15.40
N THR A 12 -4.25 11.36 16.34
CA THR A 12 -3.45 11.30 17.55
C THR A 12 -3.03 9.85 17.74
N GLN A 13 -1.95 9.58 18.48
CA GLN A 13 -1.50 8.21 18.72
C GLN A 13 -2.61 7.35 19.32
N ARG A 14 -3.36 7.94 20.27
CA ARG A 14 -4.53 7.32 20.89
C ARG A 14 -5.62 6.98 19.87
N ASN A 15 -6.03 7.95 19.05
CA ASN A 15 -7.12 7.73 18.10
C ASN A 15 -6.74 6.68 17.05
N LEU A 16 -5.48 6.68 16.59
CA LEU A 16 -4.98 5.69 15.64
C LEU A 16 -4.91 4.28 16.23
N ALA A 17 -4.55 4.15 17.51
CA ALA A 17 -4.52 2.85 18.19
C ALA A 17 -5.92 2.20 18.25
N HIS A 18 -6.97 3.02 18.40
CA HIS A 18 -8.36 2.56 18.54
C HIS A 18 -9.16 2.56 17.23
N LEU A 19 -8.51 2.64 16.06
CA LEU A 19 -9.23 2.53 14.79
C LEU A 19 -9.67 1.09 14.53
N ASP A 20 -10.98 0.88 14.43
CA ASP A 20 -11.54 -0.43 14.13
C ASP A 20 -11.21 -0.86 12.68
N PRO A 21 -10.69 -2.09 12.50
CA PRO A 21 -10.51 -2.67 11.18
C PRO A 21 -11.88 -2.94 10.52
N PRO A 22 -12.01 -2.69 9.20
CA PRO A 22 -13.21 -3.05 8.46
C PRO A 22 -13.30 -4.58 8.29
N GLN A 23 -14.52 -5.13 8.24
CA GLN A 23 -14.72 -6.56 7.99
C GLN A 23 -14.24 -7.03 6.60
N LYS A 24 -14.31 -6.16 5.58
CA LYS A 24 -13.84 -6.41 4.22
C LYS A 24 -13.29 -5.12 3.59
N GLY A 25 -12.43 -5.26 2.59
CA GLY A 25 -11.87 -4.13 1.84
C GLY A 25 -10.90 -3.30 2.67
N ARG A 26 -10.88 -1.98 2.46
CA ARG A 26 -10.02 -1.04 3.22
C ARG A 26 -10.79 0.21 3.59
N LYS A 27 -10.60 0.70 4.81
CA LYS A 27 -11.20 1.95 5.28
C LYS A 27 -10.18 3.08 5.13
N VAL A 28 -10.55 4.13 4.41
CA VAL A 28 -9.75 5.35 4.28
C VAL A 28 -10.31 6.38 5.25
N ILE A 29 -9.46 6.93 6.11
CA ILE A 29 -9.83 7.95 7.10
C ILE A 29 -8.91 9.15 6.88
N TYR A 30 -9.48 10.35 6.84
CA TYR A 30 -8.74 11.60 6.65
C TYR A 30 -8.35 12.24 7.98
N ASP A 31 -7.14 12.77 8.06
CA ASP A 31 -6.71 13.59 9.20
C ASP A 31 -7.45 14.94 9.16
N THR A 32 -8.05 15.33 10.28
CA THR A 32 -8.67 16.64 10.47
C THR A 32 -7.88 17.55 11.42
N ASN A 33 -6.69 17.13 11.87
CA ASN A 33 -5.84 17.97 12.69
C ASN A 33 -5.50 19.28 11.94
N PRO A 34 -5.65 20.46 12.57
CA PRO A 34 -5.37 21.75 11.92
C PRO A 34 -3.93 21.92 11.42
N ARG A 35 -2.97 21.20 12.03
CA ARG A 35 -1.56 21.19 11.62
C ARG A 35 -1.26 20.13 10.56
N SER A 36 -2.24 19.33 10.17
CA SER A 36 -2.05 18.30 9.15
C SER A 36 -2.15 18.90 7.75
N PRO A 37 -1.28 18.47 6.82
CA PRO A 37 -1.49 18.74 5.41
C PRO A 37 -2.83 18.19 4.93
N ARG A 38 -3.49 18.93 4.03
CA ARG A 38 -4.77 18.52 3.45
C ARG A 38 -4.58 17.26 2.61
N GLY A 39 -5.51 16.31 2.76
CA GLY A 39 -5.48 15.05 2.01
C GLY A 39 -4.67 13.94 2.69
N LEU A 40 -4.08 14.19 3.86
CA LEU A 40 -3.44 13.15 4.66
C LEU A 40 -4.50 12.14 5.10
N VAL A 41 -4.18 10.86 4.91
CA VAL A 41 -5.06 9.74 5.23
C VAL A 41 -4.31 8.59 5.90
N VAL A 42 -5.06 7.79 6.65
CA VAL A 42 -4.67 6.45 7.05
C VAL A 42 -5.58 5.44 6.36
N ARG A 43 -4.99 4.37 5.84
CA ARG A 43 -5.71 3.19 5.36
C ARG A 43 -5.65 2.12 6.43
N VAL A 44 -6.82 1.66 6.87
CA VAL A 44 -6.95 0.55 7.80
C VAL A 44 -7.38 -0.68 7.01
N PHE A 45 -6.60 -1.74 7.11
CA PHE A 45 -6.85 -3.04 6.48
C PHE A 45 -7.66 -3.95 7.42
N PRO A 46 -8.30 -5.02 6.92
CA PRO A 46 -9.07 -5.94 7.75
C PRO A 46 -8.20 -6.66 8.80
N SER A 47 -6.90 -6.82 8.52
CA SER A 47 -5.92 -7.33 9.48
C SER A 47 -5.61 -6.39 10.64
N GLY A 48 -6.11 -5.15 10.63
CA GLY A 48 -5.74 -4.10 11.59
C GLY A 48 -4.45 -3.35 11.24
N ALA A 49 -3.73 -3.79 10.20
CA ALA A 49 -2.59 -3.06 9.66
C ALA A 49 -3.00 -1.66 9.20
N LYS A 50 -2.08 -0.70 9.32
CA LYS A 50 -2.32 0.71 9.01
C LYS A 50 -1.21 1.22 8.11
N SER A 51 -1.58 1.95 7.05
CA SER A 51 -0.61 2.65 6.20
C SER A 51 -1.01 4.08 5.96
N PHE A 52 -0.04 4.99 6.06
CA PHE A 52 -0.27 6.39 5.79
C PHE A 52 -0.19 6.68 4.30
N GLY A 53 -0.85 7.75 3.87
CA GLY A 53 -0.70 8.28 2.54
C GLY A 53 -1.27 9.68 2.40
N ILE A 54 -0.90 10.34 1.32
CA ILE A 54 -1.33 11.69 1.00
C ILE A 54 -2.04 11.67 -0.34
N TYR A 55 -3.26 12.19 -0.37
CA TYR A 55 -3.97 12.47 -1.61
C TYR A 55 -3.65 13.88 -2.09
N TYR A 56 -3.29 14.01 -3.37
CA TYR A 56 -2.91 15.27 -3.97
C TYR A 56 -3.46 15.38 -5.40
N ASP A 57 -3.68 16.62 -5.83
CA ASP A 57 -4.01 16.93 -7.22
C ASP A 57 -2.71 17.07 -8.00
N CYS A 58 -2.53 16.26 -9.05
CA CYS A 58 -1.41 16.43 -9.96
C CYS A 58 -1.83 17.35 -11.11
N PRO A 59 -1.15 18.47 -11.37
CA PRO A 59 -1.34 19.21 -12.60
C PRO A 59 -0.85 18.38 -13.79
N ASP A 60 -1.58 18.37 -14.90
CA ASP A 60 -1.12 17.73 -16.13
C ASP A 60 -0.14 18.66 -16.88
N ARG A 61 0.87 18.07 -17.55
CA ARG A 61 1.94 18.82 -18.25
C ARG A 61 1.43 19.67 -19.42
N ALA A 62 0.17 19.50 -19.83
CA ALA A 62 -0.41 20.12 -21.02
C ALA A 62 -1.46 21.23 -20.73
N GLY A 63 -1.53 21.76 -19.51
CA GLY A 63 -2.49 22.82 -19.18
C GLY A 63 -3.96 22.41 -19.22
N GLN A 64 -4.26 21.13 -19.46
CA GLN A 64 -5.60 20.58 -19.34
C GLN A 64 -5.87 20.20 -17.89
N ALA A 65 -6.93 20.81 -17.34
CA ALA A 65 -7.33 20.73 -15.95
C ALA A 65 -8.00 19.39 -15.57
N PHE A 66 -7.43 18.26 -15.99
CA PHE A 66 -7.80 16.98 -15.38
C PHE A 66 -7.03 16.81 -14.08
N LYS A 67 -7.62 17.33 -13.00
CA LYS A 67 -7.17 17.09 -11.62
C LYS A 67 -7.29 15.60 -11.31
N THR A 68 -6.29 14.83 -11.68
CA THR A 68 -6.23 13.42 -11.27
C THR A 68 -5.79 13.40 -9.81
N ILE A 69 -6.71 13.04 -8.91
CA ILE A 69 -6.39 12.81 -7.50
C ILE A 69 -5.52 11.54 -7.43
N LYS A 70 -4.24 11.72 -7.11
CA LYS A 70 -3.29 10.62 -6.90
C LYS A 70 -3.10 10.39 -5.40
N ARG A 71 -2.67 9.18 -5.03
CA ARG A 71 -2.20 8.87 -3.68
C ARG A 71 -0.72 8.56 -3.73
N TYR A 72 0.02 9.10 -2.77
CA TYR A 72 1.36 8.62 -2.43
C TYR A 72 1.30 7.85 -1.11
N ALA A 73 1.99 6.71 -1.03
CA ALA A 73 2.09 5.93 0.20
C ALA A 73 3.30 6.42 1.00
N LEU A 74 3.08 6.83 2.25
CA LEU A 74 4.14 7.31 3.14
C LEU A 74 4.85 6.15 3.85
N GLY A 75 4.17 5.02 4.01
CA GLY A 75 4.69 3.82 4.68
C GLY A 75 3.98 3.53 6.00
N GLU A 76 4.61 2.66 6.78
CA GLU A 76 4.25 2.34 8.17
C GLU A 76 5.15 3.18 9.10
N GLU A 77 4.93 4.50 9.13
CA GLU A 77 5.67 5.40 10.01
C GLU A 77 5.06 5.36 11.42
N ILE A 78 5.92 5.42 12.45
CA ILE A 78 5.54 5.25 13.86
C ILE A 78 5.14 6.59 14.49
N ASP A 79 5.78 7.70 14.08
CA ASP A 79 5.49 9.05 14.59
C ASP A 79 4.61 9.85 13.62
N LEU A 80 3.55 10.44 14.16
CA LEU A 80 2.63 11.33 13.44
C LEU A 80 3.25 12.65 13.02
N ALA A 81 4.25 13.15 13.76
CA ALA A 81 4.94 14.38 13.39
C ALA A 81 5.68 14.19 12.06
N ASP A 82 6.46 13.12 11.97
CA ASP A 82 7.23 12.75 10.77
C ASP A 82 6.31 12.53 9.56
N VAL A 83 5.20 11.81 9.75
CA VAL A 83 4.18 11.59 8.70
C VAL A 83 3.67 12.92 8.14
N ARG A 84 3.38 13.90 9.01
CA ARG A 84 2.86 15.20 8.59
C ARG A 84 3.93 16.04 7.91
N GLU A 85 5.17 15.99 8.39
CA GLU A 85 6.30 16.68 7.78
C GLU A 85 6.54 16.13 6.37
N ARG A 86 6.65 14.81 6.23
CA ARG A 86 6.88 14.15 4.94
C ARG A 86 5.74 14.40 3.96
N ALA A 87 4.49 14.34 4.43
CA ALA A 87 3.34 14.71 3.60
C ALA A 87 3.40 16.17 3.13
N THR A 88 3.88 17.09 3.98
CA THR A 88 4.07 18.50 3.62
C THR A 88 5.16 18.67 2.56
N GLN A 89 6.30 17.99 2.72
CA GLN A 89 7.39 17.99 1.73
C GLN A 89 6.89 17.51 0.37
N ILE A 90 6.15 16.40 0.34
CA ILE A 90 5.56 15.83 -0.88
C ILE A 90 4.59 16.80 -1.55
N LEU A 91 3.73 17.47 -0.77
CA LEU A 91 2.85 18.49 -1.33
C LEU A 91 3.63 19.69 -1.88
N GLY A 92 4.76 20.04 -1.27
CA GLY A 92 5.69 21.04 -1.81
C GLY A 92 6.30 20.64 -3.15
N ASP A 93 6.65 19.36 -3.33
CA ASP A 93 7.12 18.81 -4.61
C ASP A 93 6.03 18.86 -5.67
N VAL A 94 4.81 18.44 -5.31
CA VAL A 94 3.64 18.49 -6.19
C VAL A 94 3.32 19.92 -6.61
N ALA A 95 3.41 20.88 -5.70
CA ALA A 95 3.22 22.30 -6.00
C ALA A 95 4.26 22.83 -7.00
N ARG A 96 5.46 22.25 -7.02
CA ARG A 96 6.51 22.52 -8.01
C ARG A 96 6.34 21.74 -9.33
N GLY A 97 5.27 20.96 -9.47
CA GLY A 97 4.98 20.15 -10.66
C GLY A 97 5.71 18.80 -10.70
N VAL A 98 6.36 18.39 -9.62
CA VAL A 98 6.99 17.07 -9.51
C VAL A 98 5.93 16.05 -9.08
N ASP A 99 5.79 14.94 -9.83
CA ASP A 99 4.93 13.83 -9.40
C ASP A 99 5.75 12.82 -8.57
N PRO A 100 5.51 12.70 -7.24
CA PRO A 100 6.23 11.77 -6.37
C PRO A 100 6.10 10.30 -6.77
N ASN A 101 5.04 9.94 -7.49
CA ASN A 101 4.88 8.57 -7.99
C ASN A 101 5.74 8.29 -9.23
N SER A 102 6.18 9.31 -9.96
CA SER A 102 7.04 9.14 -11.14
C SER A 102 8.45 8.70 -10.73
N THR A 103 9.03 9.31 -9.70
CA THR A 103 10.36 8.94 -9.17
C THR A 103 10.37 7.52 -8.60
N ARG A 104 9.32 7.10 -7.89
CA ARG A 104 9.22 5.74 -7.33
C ARG A 104 9.19 4.65 -8.41
N ARG A 105 8.52 4.90 -9.55
CA ARG A 105 8.45 3.93 -10.65
C ARG A 105 9.85 3.65 -11.23
N HIS A 106 10.69 4.67 -11.35
CA HIS A 106 12.05 4.50 -11.86
C HIS A 106 12.97 3.69 -10.93
N MET A 107 12.75 3.73 -9.61
CA MET A 107 13.51 2.88 -8.66
C MET A 107 13.08 1.41 -8.71
N SER A 108 11.79 1.13 -8.91
CA SER A 108 11.31 -0.25 -9.07
C SER A 108 11.69 -0.87 -10.43
N ASP A 109 11.80 -0.07 -11.49
CA ASP A 109 12.25 -0.57 -12.81
C ASP A 109 13.77 -0.82 -12.86
N SER A 110 14.58 -0.06 -12.09
CA SER A 110 16.03 -0.28 -11.99
C SER A 110 16.41 -1.38 -10.98
N GLY A 111 15.57 -1.66 -9.98
CA GLY A 111 15.80 -2.72 -9.00
C GLY A 111 15.68 -4.16 -9.53
N THR A 112 15.10 -4.36 -10.72
CA THR A 112 15.08 -5.68 -11.39
C THR A 112 16.34 -6.01 -12.18
N ALA A 113 17.29 -5.08 -12.32
CA ALA A 113 18.49 -5.27 -13.13
C ALA A 113 19.77 -5.55 -12.31
N GLU A 114 19.77 -5.42 -10.99
CA GLU A 114 20.97 -5.56 -10.14
C GLU A 114 20.79 -6.52 -8.93
N LEU A 115 20.02 -7.60 -9.10
CA LEU A 115 20.14 -8.78 -8.22
C LEU A 115 20.97 -9.86 -8.93
N GLU A 116 22.14 -9.49 -9.43
CA GLU A 116 23.18 -10.43 -9.81
C GLU A 116 24.14 -10.66 -8.63
N ASN A 117 24.18 -11.91 -8.16
CA ASN A 117 25.25 -12.53 -7.35
C ASN A 117 25.53 -11.94 -5.96
N THR A 118 24.66 -12.24 -4.99
CA THR A 118 25.09 -12.37 -3.59
C THR A 118 24.92 -13.81 -3.12
N PRO A 119 25.87 -14.39 -2.36
CA PRO A 119 25.85 -15.80 -1.97
C PRO A 119 24.69 -16.19 -1.03
N GLU A 120 23.98 -15.22 -0.45
CA GLU A 120 22.83 -15.49 0.44
C GLU A 120 21.56 -15.92 -0.31
N THR A 121 21.34 -15.47 -1.55
CA THR A 121 20.13 -15.85 -2.32
C THR A 121 20.22 -17.27 -2.89
N ALA A 122 21.43 -17.78 -3.09
CA ALA A 122 21.66 -19.16 -3.52
C ALA A 122 21.19 -20.18 -2.47
N VAL A 123 21.27 -19.84 -1.17
CA VAL A 123 20.90 -20.75 -0.07
C VAL A 123 19.39 -20.95 0.01
N LEU A 124 18.59 -19.89 -0.24
CA LEU A 124 17.13 -19.99 -0.20
C LEU A 124 16.55 -20.78 -1.38
N SER A 125 17.14 -20.67 -2.57
CA SER A 125 16.72 -21.50 -3.71
C SER A 125 16.95 -22.98 -3.46
N THR A 126 18.09 -23.35 -2.88
CA THR A 126 18.40 -24.77 -2.60
C THR A 126 17.49 -25.36 -1.53
N ILE A 127 17.15 -24.59 -0.49
CA ILE A 127 16.23 -25.05 0.58
C ILE A 127 14.80 -25.26 0.04
N ILE A 128 14.35 -24.42 -0.91
CA ILE A 128 13.01 -24.56 -1.52
C ILE A 128 12.93 -25.83 -2.38
N GLU A 129 13.98 -26.14 -3.15
CA GLU A 129 14.02 -27.36 -3.97
C GLU A 129 14.01 -28.63 -3.10
N GLU A 130 14.79 -28.64 -2.00
CA GLU A 130 14.83 -29.76 -1.05
C GLU A 130 13.49 -29.96 -0.29
N TYR A 131 12.76 -28.89 0.01
CA TYR A 131 11.44 -28.97 0.65
C TYR A 131 10.34 -29.49 -0.30
N ILE A 132 10.40 -29.15 -1.59
CA ILE A 132 9.43 -29.63 -2.58
C ILE A 132 9.63 -31.13 -2.88
N GLU A 133 10.87 -31.62 -2.85
CA GLU A 133 11.16 -33.05 -3.07
C GLU A 133 10.84 -33.92 -1.84
N SER A 134 10.87 -33.36 -0.62
CA SER A 134 10.65 -34.13 0.62
C SER A 134 9.21 -34.18 1.12
N GLU A 135 8.30 -33.29 0.69
CA GLU A 135 6.87 -33.32 1.06
C GLU A 135 5.91 -33.45 -0.15
N VAL A 136 6.01 -34.58 -0.87
CA VAL A 136 4.91 -35.09 -1.70
C VAL A 136 3.81 -35.64 -0.79
N LEU A 137 2.92 -34.77 -0.30
CA LEU A 137 1.67 -35.19 0.31
C LEU A 137 0.79 -35.87 -0.74
N PRO A 138 0.42 -37.15 -0.60
CA PRO A 138 -0.49 -37.79 -1.54
C PRO A 138 -1.88 -37.14 -1.42
N LEU A 139 -2.33 -36.49 -2.51
CA LEU A 139 -3.72 -36.09 -2.69
C LEU A 139 -4.61 -37.34 -2.82
N LYS A 140 -4.92 -38.00 -1.72
CA LYS A 140 -6.06 -38.92 -1.64
C LYS A 140 -7.34 -38.09 -1.57
N ARG A 141 -8.09 -38.01 -2.67
CA ARG A 141 -9.54 -37.78 -2.60
C ARG A 141 -10.20 -39.14 -2.35
N PRO A 142 -10.96 -39.33 -1.27
CA PRO A 142 -11.82 -40.49 -1.16
C PRO A 142 -13.06 -40.24 -2.03
N ASP A 143 -13.32 -41.18 -2.94
CA ASP A 143 -14.55 -41.35 -3.71
C ASP A 143 -14.80 -40.39 -4.89
N ASP A 144 -14.37 -40.80 -6.08
CA ASP A 144 -15.16 -40.63 -7.31
C ASP A 144 -14.93 -41.84 -8.23
N LYS A 145 -15.85 -42.82 -8.14
CA LYS A 145 -15.91 -43.94 -9.10
C LYS A 145 -16.65 -43.47 -10.35
N ILE A 146 -15.92 -43.10 -11.40
CA ILE A 146 -16.51 -42.97 -12.73
C ILE A 146 -16.75 -44.38 -13.28
N ARG A 147 -18.02 -44.79 -13.33
CA ARG A 147 -18.48 -45.98 -14.06
C ARG A 147 -18.59 -45.61 -15.54
N TYR A 148 -17.92 -46.34 -16.43
CA TYR A 148 -18.24 -46.36 -17.85
C TYR A 148 -19.39 -47.36 -18.05
N LEU A 149 -20.58 -46.86 -18.41
CA LEU A 149 -21.60 -47.71 -19.00
C LEU A 149 -21.29 -47.85 -20.49
N ARG A 150 -21.28 -49.11 -20.90
CA ARG A 150 -20.97 -49.65 -22.23
C ARG A 150 -22.14 -49.49 -23.17
#